data_AF-A0A160V961-F1
#
_entry.id   AF-A0A160V961-F1
#
_cell.length_a   1.000
_cell.length_b   1.000
_cell.length_c   1.000
_cell.angle_alpha   90.00
_cell.angle_beta   90.00
_cell.angle_gamma   90.00
#
_symmetry.space_group_name_H-M   'P 1'
#
loop_
_entity.id
_entity.type
_entity.pdbx_description
1 polymer ?
#
loop_
_entity_poly.entity_id
_entity_poly.type
_entity_poly.pdbx_seq_one_letter_code
_entity_poly.pdbx_strand_id
1 'polypeptide(L)'
;MTDDFRQRVEAAKGQTTPVEVTISKEQMDAEPKILLIETRLKENVPLSEQAENVVFMSVEDLDAAAEDRSKLDPRLSDPNVQIITT
;
A
#
# COMPACT_ATOMS: atom_id res chain seq x y z
N MET A 1 4.78 22.95 9.86
CA MET A 1 4.87 21.87 8.84
C MET A 1 4.95 22.55 7.49
N THR A 2 6.14 22.49 6.91
CA THR A 2 6.68 23.33 5.82
C THR A 2 6.15 22.89 4.45
N ASP A 3 5.99 23.85 3.53
CA ASP A 3 5.52 23.64 2.14
C ASP A 3 6.28 22.54 1.37
N ASP A 4 7.51 22.24 1.78
CA ASP A 4 8.34 21.15 1.25
C ASP A 4 7.70 19.75 1.43
N PHE A 5 7.05 19.50 2.57
CA PHE A 5 6.37 18.22 2.81
C PHE A 5 5.17 18.04 1.85
N ARG A 6 4.37 19.11 1.68
CA ARG A 6 3.22 19.08 0.76
C ARG A 6 3.66 18.89 -0.69
N GLN A 7 4.71 19.57 -1.13
CA GLN A 7 5.24 19.41 -2.48
C GLN A 7 5.72 17.98 -2.74
N ARG A 8 6.42 17.35 -1.78
CA ARG A 8 6.88 15.97 -1.91
C ARG A 8 5.72 14.98 -1.99
N VAL A 9 4.68 15.16 -1.18
CA VAL A 9 3.47 14.34 -1.22
C VAL A 9 2.76 14.47 -2.57
N GLU A 10 2.56 15.69 -3.07
CA GLU A 10 1.88 15.90 -4.35
C GLU A 10 2.70 15.37 -5.54
N ALA A 11 4.03 15.49 -5.50
CA ALA A 11 4.91 14.88 -6.50
C ALA A 11 4.80 13.35 -6.51
N ALA A 12 4.76 12.72 -5.34
CA ALA A 12 4.57 11.27 -5.22
C ALA A 12 3.19 10.83 -5.75
N LYS A 13 2.11 11.54 -5.37
CA LYS A 13 0.77 11.27 -5.89
C LYS A 13 0.70 11.37 -7.41
N GLY A 14 1.40 12.33 -8.01
CA GLY A 14 1.49 12.49 -9.47
C GLY A 14 2.13 11.31 -10.21
N GLN A 15 2.83 10.42 -9.50
CA GLN A 15 3.41 9.19 -10.07
C GLN A 15 2.52 7.95 -9.85
N THR A 16 1.35 8.12 -9.23
CA THR A 16 0.42 7.04 -8.90
C THR A 16 -0.92 7.26 -9.60
N THR A 17 -1.70 6.19 -9.73
CA THR A 17 -3.11 6.31 -10.14
C THR A 17 -3.97 6.40 -8.89
N PRO A 18 -4.66 7.52 -8.63
CA PRO A 18 -5.57 7.62 -7.50
C PRO A 18 -6.76 6.67 -7.70
N VAL A 19 -7.15 5.98 -6.64
CA VAL A 19 -8.32 5.09 -6.62
C VAL A 19 -9.22 5.50 -5.47
N GLU A 20 -10.52 5.62 -5.72
CA GLU A 20 -11.51 5.88 -4.67
C GLU A 20 -11.68 4.65 -3.78
N VAL A 21 -11.95 4.86 -2.49
CA VAL A 21 -12.04 3.78 -1.48
C VAL A 21 -13.15 2.77 -1.81
N THR A 22 -14.28 3.22 -2.33
CA THR A 22 -15.39 2.33 -2.74
C THR A 22 -14.98 1.45 -3.91
N ILE A 23 -14.29 2.03 -4.89
CA ILE A 23 -13.81 1.34 -6.09
C ILE A 23 -12.69 0.36 -5.74
N SER A 24 -11.76 0.72 -4.84
CA SER A 24 -10.70 -0.19 -4.41
C SER A 24 -11.27 -1.43 -3.72
N LYS A 25 -12.30 -1.26 -2.89
CA LYS A 25 -12.99 -2.39 -2.25
C LYS A 25 -13.66 -3.31 -3.27
N GLU A 26 -14.38 -2.75 -4.24
CA GLU A 26 -15.02 -3.52 -5.31
C GLU A 26 -13.99 -4.32 -6.14
N GLN A 27 -12.86 -3.68 -6.48
CA GLN A 27 -11.77 -4.33 -7.20
C GLN A 27 -11.16 -5.48 -6.39
N MET A 28 -10.88 -5.25 -5.10
CA MET A 28 -10.33 -6.26 -4.20
C MET A 28 -11.25 -7.46 -4.01
N ASP A 29 -12.57 -7.24 -3.96
CA ASP A 29 -13.57 -8.31 -3.85
C ASP A 29 -13.72 -9.12 -5.14
N ALA A 30 -13.63 -8.45 -6.30
CA ALA A 30 -13.75 -9.09 -7.60
C ALA A 30 -12.47 -9.84 -8.01
N GLU A 31 -11.30 -9.34 -7.62
CA GLU A 31 -9.99 -9.88 -8.01
C GLU A 31 -9.11 -10.10 -6.78
N PRO A 32 -9.17 -11.28 -6.14
CA PRO A 32 -8.41 -11.59 -4.91
C PRO A 32 -6.87 -11.51 -5.05
N LYS A 33 -6.36 -11.42 -6.27
CA LYS A 33 -4.94 -11.19 -6.58
C LYS A 33 -4.50 -9.74 -6.34
N ILE A 34 -5.44 -8.79 -6.23
CA ILE A 34 -5.14 -7.40 -5.90
C ILE A 34 -4.73 -7.35 -4.43
N LEU A 35 -3.58 -6.72 -4.16
CA LEU A 35 -3.08 -6.54 -2.80
C LEU A 35 -3.22 -5.10 -2.37
N LEU A 36 -3.72 -4.92 -1.15
CA LEU A 36 -3.66 -3.65 -0.45
C LEU A 36 -2.40 -3.64 0.43
N ILE A 37 -1.46 -2.74 0.17
CA ILE A 37 -0.36 -2.45 1.07
C ILE A 37 -0.83 -1.36 2.03
N GLU A 38 -1.04 -1.76 3.27
CA GLU A 38 -1.38 -0.84 4.36
C GLU A 38 -0.09 -0.34 5.00
N THR A 39 0.16 0.97 4.88
CA THR A 39 1.37 1.61 5.40
C THR A 39 1.28 2.03 6.85
N ARG A 40 0.07 2.01 7.44
CA ARG A 40 -0.14 2.17 8.88
C ARG A 40 0.37 0.93 9.64
N LEU A 41 0.86 1.16 10.85
CA LEU A 41 1.18 0.07 11.77
C LEU A 41 -0.09 -0.77 12.06
N LYS A 42 0.03 -2.10 11.97
CA LYS A 42 -1.09 -3.04 12.13
C LYS A 42 -1.90 -2.84 13.41
N GLU A 43 -1.21 -2.52 14.50
CA GLU A 43 -1.82 -2.22 15.82
C GLU A 43 -2.72 -0.98 15.82
N ASN A 44 -2.55 -0.08 14.85
CA ASN A 44 -3.33 1.14 14.69
C ASN A 44 -4.50 0.99 13.70
N VAL A 45 -4.72 -0.21 13.15
CA VAL A 45 -5.82 -0.48 12.21
C VAL A 45 -6.88 -1.34 12.91
N PRO A 46 -8.10 -0.80 13.12
CA PRO A 46 -9.20 -1.56 13.72
C PRO A 46 -9.45 -2.87 12.99
N LEU A 47 -9.76 -3.95 13.71
CA LEU A 47 -10.02 -5.27 13.10
C LEU A 47 -11.14 -5.24 12.06
N SER A 48 -12.14 -4.36 12.26
CA SER A 48 -13.24 -4.14 11.30
C SER A 48 -12.81 -3.49 9.99
N GLU A 49 -11.63 -2.89 9.95
CA GLU A 49 -11.04 -2.22 8.77
C GLU A 49 -9.95 -3.05 8.11
N GLN A 50 -9.61 -4.23 8.66
CA GLN A 50 -8.61 -5.11 8.06
C GLN A 50 -9.24 -5.97 6.95
N ALA A 51 -8.69 -5.90 5.75
CA ALA A 51 -9.05 -6.78 4.64
C ALA A 51 -8.20 -8.07 4.63
N GLU A 52 -8.69 -9.17 4.05
CA GLU A 52 -7.95 -10.44 3.99
C GLU A 52 -6.71 -10.37 3.09
N ASN A 53 -6.80 -9.61 2.00
CA ASN A 53 -5.74 -9.37 1.01
C ASN A 53 -4.92 -8.10 1.32
N VAL A 54 -4.63 -7.88 2.60
CA VAL A 54 -3.72 -6.82 3.07
C VAL A 54 -2.32 -7.37 3.34
N VAL A 55 -1.33 -6.56 2.94
CA VAL A 55 0.06 -6.65 3.40
C VAL A 55 0.29 -5.43 4.28
N PHE A 56 0.57 -5.63 5.56
CA PHE A 56 1.00 -4.53 6.43
C PHE A 56 2.49 -4.30 6.23
N MET A 57 2.87 -3.08 5.87
CA MET A 57 4.26 -2.74 5.64
C MET A 57 4.48 -1.27 5.99
N SER A 58 5.24 -1.01 7.05
CA SER A 58 5.53 0.38 7.44
C SER A 58 6.37 1.10 6.38
N VAL A 59 6.42 2.42 6.46
CA VAL A 59 7.30 3.22 5.58
C VAL A 59 8.77 2.85 5.81
N GLU A 60 9.14 2.54 7.05
CA GLU A 60 10.46 2.07 7.43
C GLU A 60 10.78 0.70 6.80
N ASP A 61 9.80 -0.21 6.74
CA ASP A 61 9.96 -1.51 6.06
C ASP A 61 10.13 -1.33 4.55
N LEU A 62 9.39 -0.40 3.94
CA LEU A 62 9.52 -0.05 2.52
C LEU A 62 10.92 0.51 2.20
N ASP A 63 11.46 1.36 3.07
CA ASP A 63 12.79 1.95 2.92
C ASP A 63 13.88 0.87 3.09
N ALA A 64 13.78 0.02 4.11
CA ALA A 64 14.70 -1.10 4.30
C ALA A 64 14.65 -2.11 3.14
N ALA A 65 13.47 -2.32 2.55
CA ALA A 65 13.29 -3.21 1.41
C ALA A 65 13.87 -2.65 0.10
N ALA A 66 14.14 -1.34 0.01
CA ALA A 66 14.88 -0.77 -1.12
C ALA A 66 16.32 -1.33 -1.17
N GLU A 67 16.88 -1.67 0.00
CA GLU A 67 18.22 -2.26 0.13
C GLU A 67 18.20 -3.79 0.08
N ASP A 68 17.18 -4.45 0.65
CA ASP A 68 17.04 -5.90 0.67
C ASP A 68 15.58 -6.37 0.47
N ARG A 69 15.25 -6.71 -0.77
CA ARG A 69 13.91 -7.17 -1.18
C ARG A 69 13.55 -8.56 -0.67
N SER A 70 14.49 -9.32 -0.10
CA SER A 70 14.23 -10.70 0.38
C SER A 70 13.29 -10.77 1.58
N LYS A 71 13.06 -9.63 2.24
CA LYS A 71 12.18 -9.48 3.41
C LYS A 71 10.75 -9.07 3.06
N LEU A 72 10.48 -8.79 1.79
CA LEU A 72 9.15 -8.40 1.32
C LEU A 72 8.18 -9.59 1.33
N ASP A 73 6.88 -9.30 1.46
CA ASP A 73 5.84 -10.32 1.25
C ASP A 73 6.04 -10.97 -0.13
N PRO A 74 6.16 -12.30 -0.23
CA PRO A 74 6.44 -12.99 -1.48
C PRO A 74 5.45 -12.66 -2.60
N ARG A 75 4.20 -12.30 -2.26
CA ARG A 75 3.17 -11.93 -3.24
C ARG A 75 3.53 -10.65 -4.01
N LEU A 76 4.40 -9.80 -3.47
CA LEU A 76 4.91 -8.58 -4.14
C LEU A 76 5.92 -8.88 -5.25
N SER A 77 6.38 -10.12 -5.36
CA SER A 77 7.27 -10.54 -6.46
C SER A 77 6.53 -10.91 -7.74
N ASP A 78 5.20 -11.03 -7.70
CA ASP A 78 4.38 -11.34 -8.87
C ASP A 78 4.15 -10.06 -9.71
N PRO A 79 4.63 -10.00 -10.96
CA PRO A 79 4.48 -8.83 -11.82
C PRO A 79 3.02 -8.56 -12.25
N ASN A 80 2.09 -9.49 -12.01
CA ASN A 80 0.67 -9.35 -12.38
C ASN A 80 -0.20 -8.88 -11.21
N VAL A 81 0.39 -8.65 -10.04
CA VAL A 81 -0.33 -8.14 -8.88
C VAL A 81 -0.47 -6.63 -9.00
N GLN A 82 -1.72 -6.16 -8.89
CA GLN A 82 -2.00 -4.74 -8.70
C GLN A 82 -1.82 -4.41 -7.22
N ILE A 83 -1.05 -3.34 -6.97
CA ILE A 83 -0.79 -2.82 -5.62
C ILE A 83 -1.63 -1.57 -5.42
N ILE A 84 -2.43 -1.57 -4.36
CA ILE A 84 -3.10 -0.37 -3.84
C ILE A 84 -2.39 0.01 -2.55
N THR A 85 -2.02 1.28 -2.38
CA THR A 85 -1.36 1.78 -1.16
C THR A 85 -2.24 2.80 -0.47
N THR A 86 -2.32 2.75 0.87
CA THR A 86 -3.04 3.73 1.70
C THR A 86 -2.10 4.59 2.53
#